data_AF-A0A2J5P7Z7-F1
#
_entry.id   AF-A0A2J5P7Z7-F1
#
_cell.length_a   1.000
_cell.length_b   1.000
_cell.length_c   1.000
_cell.angle_alpha   90.00
_cell.angle_beta   90.00
_cell.angle_gamma   90.00
#
_symmetry.space_group_name_H-M   'P 1'
#
loop_
_entity.id
_entity.type
_entity.pdbx_description
1 polymer ?
#
loop_
_entity_poly.entity_id
_entity_poly.type
_entity_poly.pdbx_seq_one_letter_code
_entity_poly.pdbx_strand_id
1 'polypeptide(L)'
;LYQYDGDAGALTWAKRLAEQYVLPRDKKTGMGVYQFTQPLKRADTTDDSDTHSKYGDRAQRQFGPELGPDALEGNMLLKGRTSTLYSENALMQLALAKSLGKDGDDLKKWTLDGLKAFATYAYDEQNNTFRPMLANGTDLSGYALKRDGYYGKKGTVLKAYPAGNEFLLSYARAWTLEPDRAIWKVARGIAKGQGLGDIGEPGGANRRLNSQTENHQPYAIFALIDLWQATGQQDYLTLADRIGANIINKQRLNGFFVDDPEAEYASIDSIAPYALLALEAAFRNTPDAVAPFLNGAGFTEGAYRLADGTVRYSTRDDELFRLRPGEQLKPNGKR
;
A
#
# COMPACT_ATOMS: atom_id res chain seq x y z
N LEU A 1 21.66 -8.18 -7.36
CA LEU A 1 22.34 -8.14 -8.65
C LEU A 1 23.25 -6.92 -8.74
N TYR A 2 22.80 -5.72 -9.15
CA TYR A 2 23.72 -4.54 -9.20
C TYR A 2 24.48 -4.27 -7.89
N GLN A 3 23.78 -4.18 -6.75
CA GLN A 3 24.38 -3.84 -5.45
C GLN A 3 25.45 -4.83 -4.97
N TYR A 4 25.30 -6.12 -5.27
CA TYR A 4 26.16 -7.18 -4.73
C TYR A 4 27.17 -7.69 -5.76
N ASP A 5 26.81 -7.68 -7.05
CA ASP A 5 27.59 -8.30 -8.13
C ASP A 5 28.15 -7.25 -9.11
N GLY A 6 27.80 -5.98 -8.97
CA GLY A 6 28.25 -4.90 -9.86
C GLY A 6 27.65 -4.91 -11.26
N ASP A 7 26.59 -5.68 -11.52
CA ASP A 7 25.96 -5.81 -12.84
C ASP A 7 25.24 -4.51 -13.26
N ALA A 8 25.93 -3.70 -14.06
CA ALA A 8 25.40 -2.45 -14.61
C ALA A 8 24.24 -2.66 -15.61
N GLY A 9 24.18 -3.83 -16.27
CA GLY A 9 23.06 -4.18 -17.16
C GLY A 9 21.77 -4.35 -16.36
N ALA A 10 21.85 -5.00 -15.21
CA ALA A 10 20.72 -5.14 -14.29
C ALA A 10 20.20 -3.79 -13.79
N LEU A 11 21.08 -2.86 -13.40
CA LEU A 11 20.67 -1.51 -12.99
C LEU A 11 20.00 -0.74 -14.14
N THR A 12 20.57 -0.84 -15.34
CA THR A 12 20.04 -0.17 -16.54
C THR A 12 18.59 -0.61 -16.79
N TRP A 13 18.33 -1.91 -16.78
CA TRP A 13 16.98 -2.43 -17.00
C TRP A 13 16.04 -2.18 -15.82
N ALA A 14 16.54 -2.19 -14.58
CA ALA A 14 15.75 -1.82 -13.41
C ALA A 14 15.24 -0.37 -13.50
N LYS A 15 16.13 0.59 -13.80
CA LYS A 15 15.76 2.01 -13.99
C LYS A 15 14.81 2.19 -15.18
N ARG A 16 15.07 1.52 -16.31
CA ARG A 16 14.21 1.59 -17.50
C ARG A 16 12.80 1.06 -17.22
N LEU A 17 12.69 -0.06 -16.50
CA LEU A 17 11.39 -0.60 -16.12
C LEU A 17 10.65 0.32 -15.16
N ALA A 18 11.32 0.89 -14.16
CA ALA A 18 10.72 1.89 -13.27
C ALA A 18 10.19 3.11 -14.07
N GLU A 19 10.97 3.60 -15.04
CA GLU A 19 10.59 4.71 -15.90
C GLU A 19 9.32 4.43 -16.72
N GLN A 20 9.07 3.17 -17.12
CA GLN A 20 7.84 2.82 -17.84
C GLN A 20 6.56 3.15 -17.06
N TYR A 21 6.60 3.17 -15.72
CA TYR A 21 5.45 3.56 -14.89
C TYR A 21 5.36 5.07 -14.65
N VAL A 22 6.39 5.83 -15.06
CA VAL A 22 6.47 7.29 -14.92
C VAL A 22 6.06 7.99 -16.21
N LEU A 23 6.54 7.51 -17.36
CA LEU A 23 6.24 8.08 -18.68
C LEU A 23 4.73 8.28 -18.96
N PRO A 24 3.84 7.32 -18.64
CA PRO A 24 2.41 7.43 -18.91
C PRO A 24 1.63 8.14 -17.80
N ARG A 25 2.29 8.68 -16.76
CA ARG A 25 1.61 9.52 -15.77
C ARG A 25 0.86 10.64 -16.46
N ASP A 26 -0.31 10.95 -15.93
CA ASP A 26 -1.14 12.02 -16.45
C ASP A 26 -0.37 13.34 -16.41
N LYS A 27 -0.39 14.09 -17.53
CA LYS A 27 0.44 15.31 -17.67
C LYS A 27 -0.05 16.47 -16.83
N LYS A 28 -1.31 16.47 -16.39
CA LYS A 28 -1.92 17.54 -15.60
C LYS A 28 -1.82 17.23 -14.11
N THR A 29 -2.13 16.00 -13.70
CA THR A 29 -2.19 15.61 -12.28
C THR A 29 -0.89 15.01 -11.77
N GLY A 30 -0.09 14.39 -12.65
CA GLY A 30 1.08 13.60 -12.26
C GLY A 30 0.76 12.24 -11.63
N MET A 31 -0.53 11.85 -11.57
CA MET A 31 -0.94 10.57 -10.98
C MET A 31 -0.78 9.38 -11.95
N GLY A 32 -0.83 8.16 -11.40
CA GLY A 32 -0.65 6.92 -12.13
C GLY A 32 0.81 6.42 -12.22
N VAL A 33 1.07 5.26 -12.82
CA VAL A 33 0.09 4.28 -13.32
C VAL A 33 0.28 2.92 -12.65
N TYR A 34 -0.76 2.11 -12.58
CA TYR A 34 -0.68 0.73 -12.09
C TYR A 34 -0.03 -0.22 -13.11
N GLN A 35 -0.15 0.09 -14.40
CA GLN A 35 0.47 -0.63 -15.52
C GLN A 35 0.65 0.33 -16.70
N PHE A 36 1.69 0.12 -17.51
CA PHE A 36 2.05 0.99 -18.63
C PHE A 36 1.61 0.44 -20.01
N THR A 37 0.89 -0.68 -20.01
CA THR A 37 0.30 -1.27 -21.21
C THR A 37 -1.19 -1.51 -21.00
N GLN A 38 -1.92 -1.66 -22.10
CA GLN A 38 -3.30 -2.14 -22.10
C GLN A 38 -3.37 -3.48 -22.84
N PRO A 39 -4.28 -4.38 -22.46
CA PRO A 39 -4.40 -5.67 -23.13
C PRO A 39 -4.90 -5.50 -24.57
N LEU A 40 -4.21 -6.18 -25.50
CA LEU A 40 -4.62 -6.21 -26.90
C LEU A 40 -5.96 -6.96 -27.03
N LYS A 41 -6.98 -6.28 -27.57
CA LYS A 41 -8.26 -6.91 -27.90
C LYS A 41 -8.08 -7.91 -29.04
N ARG A 42 -8.40 -9.17 -28.78
CA ARG A 42 -8.28 -10.32 -29.70
C ARG A 42 -9.60 -11.02 -29.98
N ALA A 43 -10.64 -10.71 -29.21
CA ALA A 43 -11.98 -11.24 -29.36
C ALA A 43 -13.03 -10.24 -28.86
N ASP A 44 -14.30 -10.53 -29.13
CA ASP A 44 -15.46 -9.82 -28.61
C ASP A 44 -16.22 -10.67 -27.59
N THR A 45 -16.88 -10.02 -26.63
CA THR A 45 -17.82 -10.64 -25.71
C THR A 45 -19.06 -9.77 -25.57
N THR A 46 -20.21 -10.41 -25.36
CA THR A 46 -21.47 -9.75 -25.01
C THR A 46 -21.81 -9.91 -23.52
N ASP A 47 -20.96 -10.63 -22.78
CA ASP A 47 -21.11 -10.85 -21.33
C ASP A 47 -20.15 -9.93 -20.58
N ASP A 48 -20.70 -8.95 -19.88
CA ASP A 48 -19.95 -8.00 -19.06
C ASP A 48 -19.24 -8.67 -17.87
N SER A 49 -19.74 -9.81 -17.41
CA SER A 49 -19.14 -10.58 -16.31
C SER A 49 -17.94 -11.41 -16.77
N ASP A 50 -17.80 -11.67 -18.08
CA ASP A 50 -16.59 -12.27 -18.64
C ASP A 50 -15.49 -11.21 -18.81
N THR A 51 -14.54 -11.21 -17.88
CA THR A 51 -13.48 -10.21 -17.80
C THR A 51 -12.14 -10.70 -18.34
N HIS A 52 -12.10 -11.75 -19.18
CA HIS A 52 -10.84 -12.16 -19.80
C HIS A 52 -10.20 -11.01 -20.60
N SER A 53 -8.90 -10.81 -20.45
CA SER A 53 -8.17 -9.70 -21.08
C SER A 53 -8.12 -9.77 -22.61
N LYS A 54 -8.38 -10.94 -23.20
CA LYS A 54 -8.53 -11.08 -24.67
C LYS A 54 -9.65 -10.23 -25.26
N TYR A 55 -10.58 -9.75 -24.42
CA TYR A 55 -11.67 -8.85 -24.82
C TYR A 55 -11.30 -7.36 -24.77
N GLY A 56 -10.03 -7.02 -24.49
CA GLY A 56 -9.54 -5.65 -24.37
C GLY A 56 -9.46 -5.16 -22.92
N ASP A 57 -9.13 -3.87 -22.76
CA ASP A 57 -8.91 -3.26 -21.44
C ASP A 57 -10.20 -3.30 -20.61
N ARG A 58 -10.09 -3.84 -19.39
CA ARG A 58 -11.27 -4.05 -18.56
C ARG A 58 -11.84 -2.77 -17.97
N ALA A 59 -11.01 -1.75 -17.75
CA ALA A 59 -11.51 -0.44 -17.34
C ALA A 59 -12.24 0.22 -18.51
N GLN A 60 -11.70 0.11 -19.72
CA GLN A 60 -12.31 0.73 -20.90
C GLN A 60 -13.68 0.11 -21.18
N ARG A 61 -13.82 -1.20 -20.99
CA ARG A 61 -15.12 -1.90 -21.11
C ARG A 61 -16.12 -1.45 -20.05
N GLN A 62 -15.70 -1.34 -18.80
CA GLN A 62 -16.65 -1.09 -17.69
C GLN A 62 -16.98 0.41 -17.51
N PHE A 63 -16.04 1.30 -17.78
CA PHE A 63 -16.14 2.73 -17.51
C PHE A 63 -16.02 3.61 -18.77
N GLY A 64 -15.40 3.12 -19.84
CA GLY A 64 -15.19 3.89 -21.07
C GLY A 64 -16.46 4.49 -21.69
N PRO A 65 -17.65 3.82 -21.66
CA PRO A 65 -18.89 4.43 -22.15
C PRO A 65 -19.28 5.74 -21.44
N GLU A 66 -18.95 5.89 -20.16
CA GLU A 66 -19.27 7.10 -19.38
C GLU A 66 -18.08 8.05 -19.20
N LEU A 67 -16.86 7.51 -19.08
CA LEU A 67 -15.67 8.25 -18.66
C LEU A 67 -14.66 8.47 -19.79
N GLY A 68 -14.94 7.95 -20.99
CA GLY A 68 -14.14 8.20 -22.18
C GLY A 68 -12.86 7.35 -22.24
N PRO A 69 -11.91 7.72 -23.13
CA PRO A 69 -10.74 6.90 -23.49
C PRO A 69 -9.67 6.80 -22.39
N ASP A 70 -9.70 7.67 -21.37
CA ASP A 70 -8.73 7.65 -20.27
C ASP A 70 -9.00 6.54 -19.25
N ALA A 71 -10.17 5.89 -19.35
CA ALA A 71 -10.59 4.81 -18.48
C ALA A 71 -9.84 3.50 -18.78
N LEU A 72 -8.52 3.49 -18.56
CA LEU A 72 -7.65 2.33 -18.76
C LEU A 72 -7.22 1.73 -17.43
N GLU A 73 -6.90 0.43 -17.41
CA GLU A 73 -6.53 -0.28 -16.17
C GLU A 73 -5.37 0.38 -15.41
N GLY A 74 -4.39 0.92 -16.14
CA GLY A 74 -3.26 1.66 -15.57
C GLY A 74 -3.66 2.95 -14.85
N ASN A 75 -4.79 3.54 -15.23
CA ASN A 75 -5.27 4.81 -14.70
C ASN A 75 -6.26 4.65 -13.54
N MET A 76 -6.66 3.42 -13.18
CA MET A 76 -7.62 3.17 -12.10
C MET A 76 -6.95 3.21 -10.72
N LEU A 77 -7.02 4.36 -10.05
CA LEU A 77 -6.45 4.59 -8.72
C LEU A 77 -7.47 4.23 -7.63
N LEU A 78 -7.67 2.92 -7.47
CA LEU A 78 -8.62 2.33 -6.53
C LEU A 78 -7.88 1.63 -5.38
N LYS A 79 -8.61 1.35 -4.29
CA LYS A 79 -8.11 0.60 -3.13
C LYS A 79 -7.39 -0.68 -3.57
N GLY A 80 -6.26 -0.99 -2.94
CA GLY A 80 -5.36 -2.10 -3.30
C GLY A 80 -4.35 -1.69 -4.36
N ARG A 81 -4.78 -1.17 -5.51
CA ARG A 81 -3.86 -0.69 -6.57
C ARG A 81 -3.00 0.47 -6.10
N THR A 82 -3.61 1.39 -5.35
CA THR A 82 -2.90 2.52 -4.74
C THR A 82 -1.95 2.08 -3.62
N SER A 83 -2.21 0.97 -2.93
CA SER A 83 -1.26 0.39 -1.97
C SER A 83 -0.02 -0.15 -2.68
N THR A 84 -0.19 -0.87 -3.80
CA THR A 84 0.96 -1.31 -4.61
C THR A 84 1.77 -0.13 -5.16
N LEU A 85 1.11 0.92 -5.67
CA LEU A 85 1.80 2.05 -6.30
C LEU A 85 2.41 3.03 -5.28
N TYR A 86 1.68 3.40 -4.24
CA TYR A 86 2.05 4.48 -3.31
C TYR A 86 2.46 3.99 -1.91
N SER A 87 2.52 2.67 -1.70
CA SER A 87 3.19 2.05 -0.54
C SER A 87 4.32 1.13 -1.01
N GLU A 88 4.04 -0.05 -1.54
CA GLU A 88 5.05 -1.08 -1.87
C GLU A 88 6.12 -0.55 -2.85
N ASN A 89 5.69 -0.04 -4.01
CA ASN A 89 6.60 0.52 -5.01
C ASN A 89 7.38 1.72 -4.45
N ALA A 90 6.70 2.60 -3.71
CA ALA A 90 7.32 3.78 -3.12
C ALA A 90 8.40 3.41 -2.09
N LEU A 91 8.13 2.48 -1.18
CA LEU A 91 9.10 2.04 -0.17
C LEU A 91 10.35 1.43 -0.82
N MET A 92 10.16 0.60 -1.84
CA MET A 92 11.28 0.02 -2.59
C MET A 92 12.07 1.10 -3.33
N GLN A 93 11.42 2.00 -4.09
CA GLN A 93 12.13 3.02 -4.86
C GLN A 93 12.83 4.05 -3.99
N LEU A 94 12.27 4.44 -2.83
CA LEU A 94 12.93 5.33 -1.88
C LEU A 94 14.18 4.68 -1.28
N ALA A 95 14.09 3.40 -0.88
CA ALA A 95 15.25 2.65 -0.39
C ALA A 95 16.33 2.50 -1.46
N LEU A 96 15.93 2.14 -2.69
CA LEU A 96 16.85 2.02 -3.82
C LEU A 96 17.50 3.37 -4.15
N ALA A 97 16.73 4.45 -4.21
CA ALA A 97 17.26 5.79 -4.47
C ALA A 97 18.30 6.21 -3.43
N LYS A 98 18.03 5.96 -2.15
CA LYS A 98 18.99 6.21 -1.06
C LYS A 98 20.27 5.39 -1.27
N SER A 99 20.16 4.11 -1.62
CA SER A 99 21.32 3.22 -1.82
C SER A 99 22.19 3.59 -3.02
N LEU A 100 21.60 4.14 -4.08
CA LEU A 100 22.30 4.53 -5.31
C LEU A 100 22.93 5.93 -5.22
N GLY A 101 22.64 6.71 -4.18
CA GLY A 101 23.08 8.09 -4.08
C GLY A 101 22.63 8.92 -5.29
N LYS A 102 23.57 9.59 -5.96
CA LYS A 102 23.28 10.45 -7.13
C LYS A 102 22.63 9.68 -8.29
N ASP A 103 23.00 8.42 -8.51
CA ASP A 103 22.42 7.62 -9.60
C ASP A 103 20.94 7.26 -9.35
N GLY A 104 20.48 7.46 -8.11
CA GLY A 104 19.10 7.30 -7.67
C GLY A 104 18.25 8.57 -7.72
N ASP A 105 18.78 9.73 -8.12
CA ASP A 105 18.05 11.00 -8.05
C ASP A 105 16.77 11.01 -8.90
N ASP A 106 16.77 10.38 -10.07
CA ASP A 106 15.57 10.23 -10.90
C ASP A 106 14.51 9.38 -10.20
N LEU A 107 14.91 8.25 -9.60
CA LEU A 107 13.99 7.38 -8.86
C LEU A 107 13.39 8.09 -7.65
N LYS A 108 14.22 8.84 -6.91
CA LYS A 108 13.78 9.71 -5.81
C LYS A 108 12.73 10.69 -6.30
N LYS A 109 13.06 11.45 -7.36
CA LYS A 109 12.17 12.45 -7.95
C LYS A 109 10.84 11.83 -8.39
N TRP A 110 10.88 10.75 -9.17
CA TRP A 110 9.67 10.09 -9.66
C TRP A 110 8.79 9.58 -8.53
N THR A 111 9.38 9.02 -7.48
CA THR A 111 8.61 8.51 -6.33
C THR A 111 7.95 9.64 -5.58
N LEU A 112 8.71 10.69 -5.25
CA LEU A 112 8.23 11.86 -4.53
C LEU A 112 7.14 12.61 -5.31
N ASP A 113 7.34 12.85 -6.61
CA ASP A 113 6.36 13.50 -7.47
C ASP A 113 5.03 12.72 -7.49
N GLY A 114 5.10 11.37 -7.53
CA GLY A 114 3.92 10.51 -7.49
C GLY A 114 3.16 10.58 -6.17
N LEU A 115 3.87 10.53 -5.04
CA LEU A 115 3.28 10.66 -3.70
C LEU A 115 2.66 12.05 -3.48
N LYS A 116 3.33 13.11 -3.95
CA LYS A 116 2.82 14.50 -3.89
C LYS A 116 1.56 14.66 -4.75
N ALA A 117 1.53 14.09 -5.95
CA ALA A 117 0.34 14.07 -6.79
C ALA A 117 -0.83 13.36 -6.09
N PHE A 118 -0.61 12.16 -5.57
CA PHE A 118 -1.66 11.39 -4.89
C PHE A 118 -2.16 12.11 -3.61
N ALA A 119 -1.26 12.72 -2.85
CA ALA A 119 -1.61 13.56 -1.71
C ALA A 119 -2.49 14.75 -2.10
N THR A 120 -2.17 15.39 -3.23
CA THR A 120 -2.86 16.61 -3.69
C THR A 120 -4.27 16.33 -4.16
N TYR A 121 -4.45 15.27 -4.96
CA TYR A 121 -5.72 15.00 -5.63
C TYR A 121 -6.61 14.02 -4.84
N ALA A 122 -6.04 12.99 -4.24
CA ALA A 122 -6.82 11.89 -3.68
C ALA A 122 -7.07 12.02 -2.18
N TYR A 123 -6.15 12.61 -1.41
CA TYR A 123 -6.25 12.64 0.05
C TYR A 123 -7.29 13.63 0.57
N ASP A 124 -8.11 13.17 1.51
CA ASP A 124 -9.02 13.98 2.30
C ASP A 124 -8.57 14.01 3.76
N GLU A 125 -8.02 15.14 4.18
CA GLU A 125 -7.51 15.35 5.53
C GLU A 125 -8.61 15.31 6.59
N GLN A 126 -9.82 15.77 6.27
CA GLN A 126 -10.90 15.88 7.26
C GLN A 126 -11.30 14.50 7.78
N ASN A 127 -11.28 13.50 6.90
CA ASN A 127 -11.76 12.15 7.19
C ASN A 127 -10.64 11.09 7.20
N ASN A 128 -9.39 11.48 6.92
CA ASN A 128 -8.27 10.56 6.71
C ASN A 128 -8.62 9.46 5.68
N THR A 129 -9.07 9.87 4.49
CA THR A 129 -9.43 8.94 3.42
C THR A 129 -8.75 9.28 2.11
N PHE A 130 -8.61 8.30 1.23
CA PHE A 130 -8.31 8.51 -0.18
C PHE A 130 -9.58 8.32 -1.02
N ARG A 131 -9.78 9.23 -1.97
CA ARG A 131 -10.84 9.12 -2.98
C ARG A 131 -10.47 8.03 -3.99
N PRO A 132 -11.41 7.19 -4.45
CA PRO A 132 -11.21 6.39 -5.66
C PRO A 132 -11.16 7.34 -6.86
N MET A 133 -10.15 7.21 -7.73
CA MET A 133 -9.96 8.15 -8.83
C MET A 133 -9.55 7.47 -10.14
N LEU A 134 -9.75 8.17 -11.25
CA LEU A 134 -8.92 8.01 -12.44
C LEU A 134 -7.67 8.91 -12.35
N ALA A 135 -6.58 8.49 -12.97
CA ALA A 135 -5.31 9.23 -12.98
C ALA A 135 -5.44 10.62 -13.63
N ASN A 136 -6.38 10.85 -14.54
CA ASN A 136 -6.66 12.16 -15.12
C ASN A 136 -7.33 13.16 -14.14
N GLY A 137 -7.62 12.73 -12.91
CA GLY A 137 -8.20 13.55 -11.85
C GLY A 137 -9.71 13.41 -11.68
N THR A 138 -10.38 12.54 -12.44
CA THR A 138 -11.81 12.25 -12.19
C THR A 138 -11.99 11.58 -10.84
N ASP A 139 -12.76 12.21 -9.95
CA ASP A 139 -13.19 11.64 -8.68
C ASP A 139 -14.33 10.64 -8.90
N LEU A 140 -14.18 9.43 -8.37
CA LEU A 140 -15.18 8.35 -8.46
C LEU A 140 -15.90 8.12 -7.12
N SER A 141 -15.75 9.02 -6.14
CA SER A 141 -16.43 8.94 -4.85
C SER A 141 -17.96 8.93 -5.04
N GLY A 142 -18.61 7.87 -4.59
CA GLY A 142 -20.06 7.67 -4.75
C GLY A 142 -20.48 7.18 -6.14
N TYR A 143 -19.55 6.89 -7.04
CA TYR A 143 -19.88 6.39 -8.37
C TYR A 143 -20.44 4.96 -8.29
N ALA A 144 -21.68 4.78 -8.74
CA ALA A 144 -22.33 3.47 -8.86
C ALA A 144 -22.04 2.85 -10.23
N LEU A 145 -21.42 1.67 -10.24
CA LEU A 145 -21.07 0.93 -11.47
C LEU A 145 -22.33 0.67 -12.31
N LYS A 146 -22.31 1.09 -13.58
CA LYS A 146 -23.48 1.00 -14.47
C LYS A 146 -23.72 -0.39 -15.03
N ARG A 147 -22.68 -1.23 -15.00
CA ARG A 147 -22.65 -2.60 -15.52
C ARG A 147 -21.67 -3.47 -14.72
N ASP A 148 -21.79 -4.78 -14.89
CA ASP A 148 -20.83 -5.76 -14.39
C ASP A 148 -19.46 -5.55 -15.04
N GLY A 149 -18.43 -6.11 -14.45
CA GLY A 149 -17.08 -6.05 -14.99
C GLY A 149 -16.01 -6.31 -13.94
N TYR A 150 -14.77 -6.07 -14.32
CA TYR A 150 -13.59 -6.43 -13.53
C TYR A 150 -13.50 -5.72 -12.19
N TYR A 151 -14.07 -4.52 -12.08
CA TYR A 151 -14.01 -3.69 -10.89
C TYR A 151 -15.20 -3.89 -9.94
N GLY A 152 -16.14 -4.78 -10.30
CA GLY A 152 -17.28 -5.13 -9.48
C GLY A 152 -18.55 -5.32 -10.29
N LYS A 153 -19.60 -5.77 -9.60
CA LYS A 153 -20.93 -5.95 -10.18
C LYS A 153 -21.66 -4.61 -10.32
N LYS A 154 -22.61 -4.54 -11.25
CA LYS A 154 -23.53 -3.42 -11.42
C LYS A 154 -24.15 -3.02 -10.08
N GLY A 155 -24.23 -1.71 -9.83
CA GLY A 155 -24.74 -1.15 -8.59
C GLY A 155 -23.73 -1.09 -7.44
N THR A 156 -22.55 -1.71 -7.57
CA THR A 156 -21.46 -1.50 -6.60
C THR A 156 -21.10 -0.01 -6.57
N VAL A 157 -21.00 0.57 -5.38
CA VAL A 157 -20.65 1.98 -5.19
C VAL A 157 -19.18 2.09 -4.78
N LEU A 158 -18.40 2.83 -5.56
CA LEU A 158 -17.02 3.15 -5.22
C LEU A 158 -17.00 4.21 -4.11
N LYS A 159 -16.36 3.90 -2.98
CA LYS A 159 -16.32 4.77 -1.80
C LYS A 159 -14.89 5.22 -1.52
N ALA A 160 -14.76 6.40 -0.93
CA ALA A 160 -13.52 6.78 -0.25
C ALA A 160 -13.15 5.69 0.77
N TYR A 161 -11.85 5.44 0.90
CA TYR A 161 -11.32 4.40 1.79
C TYR A 161 -10.33 5.00 2.78
N PRO A 162 -10.29 4.51 4.04
CA PRO A 162 -9.35 5.01 5.03
C PRO A 162 -7.90 4.87 4.55
N ALA A 163 -7.10 5.90 4.82
CA ALA A 163 -5.65 5.83 4.64
C ALA A 163 -5.03 5.11 5.85
N GLY A 164 -4.48 3.92 5.59
CA GLY A 164 -3.90 3.03 6.60
C GLY A 164 -2.43 3.34 6.94
N ASN A 165 -1.89 2.60 7.91
CA ASN A 165 -0.50 2.80 8.38
C ASN A 165 0.57 2.44 7.33
N GLU A 166 0.23 1.65 6.32
CA GLU A 166 1.10 1.36 5.17
C GLU A 166 1.40 2.63 4.35
N PHE A 167 0.47 3.58 4.31
CA PHE A 167 0.70 4.91 3.73
C PHE A 167 1.39 5.84 4.71
N LEU A 168 1.09 5.77 6.02
CA LEU A 168 1.86 6.52 7.01
C LEU A 168 3.36 6.24 6.87
N LEU A 169 3.71 4.98 6.67
CA LEU A 169 5.09 4.55 6.44
C LEU A 169 5.67 5.13 5.15
N SER A 170 4.98 5.05 4.01
CA SER A 170 5.54 5.57 2.75
C SER A 170 5.69 7.09 2.75
N TYR A 171 4.74 7.82 3.36
CA TYR A 171 4.84 9.28 3.51
C TYR A 171 5.90 9.69 4.55
N ALA A 172 6.04 8.97 5.67
CA ALA A 172 7.13 9.21 6.63
C ALA A 172 8.51 8.96 5.99
N ARG A 173 8.65 7.86 5.23
CA ARG A 173 9.91 7.55 4.53
C ARG A 173 10.25 8.58 3.46
N ALA A 174 9.25 9.01 2.68
CA ALA A 174 9.45 10.07 1.69
C ALA A 174 10.00 11.35 2.33
N TRP A 175 9.48 11.72 3.51
CA TRP A 175 9.95 12.87 4.28
C TRP A 175 11.42 12.75 4.71
N THR A 176 11.91 11.54 5.02
CA THR A 176 13.33 11.33 5.37
C THR A 176 14.29 11.65 4.21
N LEU A 177 13.83 11.56 2.96
CA LEU A 177 14.63 11.87 1.78
C LEU A 177 14.50 13.34 1.35
N GLU A 178 13.27 13.88 1.37
CA GLU A 178 13.00 15.27 0.98
C GLU A 178 11.82 15.85 1.77
N PRO A 179 12.05 16.80 2.69
CA PRO A 179 10.98 17.48 3.43
C PRO A 179 10.02 18.23 2.49
N ASP A 180 8.74 17.86 2.52
CA ASP A 180 7.68 18.48 1.73
C ASP A 180 6.36 18.58 2.50
N ARG A 181 5.70 19.74 2.46
CA ARG A 181 4.47 19.99 3.23
C ARG A 181 3.32 19.08 2.83
N ALA A 182 3.17 18.73 1.56
CA ALA A 182 2.11 17.83 1.10
C ALA A 182 2.34 16.42 1.64
N ILE A 183 3.60 15.97 1.70
CA ILE A 183 3.99 14.69 2.28
C ILE A 183 3.68 14.66 3.80
N TRP A 184 4.13 15.69 4.53
CA TRP A 184 3.88 15.77 5.97
C TRP A 184 2.40 15.85 6.33
N LYS A 185 1.63 16.59 5.52
CA LYS A 185 0.18 16.72 5.69
C LYS A 185 -0.53 15.36 5.72
N VAL A 186 -0.16 14.46 4.80
CA VAL A 186 -0.73 13.11 4.75
C VAL A 186 -0.28 12.30 5.96
N ALA A 187 1.02 12.27 6.26
CA ALA A 187 1.54 11.55 7.43
C ALA A 187 0.85 12.00 8.74
N ARG A 188 0.69 13.31 8.93
CA ARG A 188 0.04 13.89 10.11
C ARG A 188 -1.43 13.52 10.19
N GLY A 189 -2.15 13.58 9.07
CA GLY A 189 -3.56 13.21 9.05
C GLY A 189 -3.79 11.71 9.28
N ILE A 190 -2.94 10.84 8.72
CA ILE A 190 -3.00 9.40 8.99
C ILE A 190 -2.69 9.11 10.46
N ALA A 191 -1.64 9.69 11.03
CA ALA A 191 -1.33 9.48 12.45
C ALA A 191 -2.51 9.87 13.37
N LYS A 192 -3.18 11.00 13.08
CA LYS A 192 -4.41 11.39 13.79
C LYS A 192 -5.53 10.38 13.60
N GLY A 193 -5.81 9.98 12.36
CA GLY A 193 -6.85 9.00 12.03
C GLY A 193 -6.61 7.60 12.60
N GLN A 194 -5.34 7.27 12.89
CA GLN A 194 -4.90 6.00 13.48
C GLN A 194 -4.78 6.06 15.01
N GLY A 195 -5.23 7.15 15.63
CA GLY A 195 -5.23 7.32 17.09
C GLY A 195 -3.85 7.50 17.71
N LEU A 196 -2.85 7.90 16.92
CA LEU A 196 -1.46 8.15 17.38
C LEU A 196 -1.28 9.56 17.97
N GLY A 197 -2.29 10.41 17.84
CA GLY A 197 -2.24 11.82 18.21
C GLY A 197 -1.72 12.69 17.07
N ASP A 198 -1.27 13.90 17.41
CA ASP A 198 -0.73 14.85 16.44
C ASP A 198 0.81 14.75 16.39
N ILE A 199 1.37 14.31 15.26
CA ILE A 199 2.83 14.25 15.06
C ILE A 199 3.48 15.63 14.95
N GLY A 200 2.70 16.72 14.94
CA GLY A 200 3.18 18.09 14.96
C GLY A 200 3.21 18.77 13.59
N GLU A 201 3.73 19.99 13.58
CA GLU A 201 4.05 20.73 12.36
C GLU A 201 5.23 20.10 11.61
N PRO A 202 5.45 20.42 10.32
CA PRO A 202 6.56 19.87 9.55
C PRO A 202 7.90 19.93 10.30
N GLY A 203 8.56 18.77 10.49
CA GLY A 203 9.77 18.64 11.31
C GLY A 203 9.53 18.26 12.78
N GLY A 204 8.27 18.05 13.20
CA GLY A 204 7.92 17.49 14.50
C GLY A 204 7.76 18.49 15.65
N ALA A 205 7.67 19.79 15.34
CA ALA A 205 7.39 20.83 16.33
C ALA A 205 5.92 20.80 16.79
N ASN A 206 5.64 21.25 18.02
CA ASN A 206 4.28 21.34 18.59
C ASN A 206 3.46 20.04 18.56
N ARG A 207 4.14 18.88 18.55
CA ARG A 207 3.52 17.56 18.58
C ARG A 207 2.70 17.33 19.86
N ARG A 208 1.63 16.57 19.73
CA ARG A 208 0.73 16.12 20.81
C ARG A 208 0.40 14.65 20.58
N LEU A 209 1.41 13.81 20.77
CA LEU A 209 1.30 12.36 20.60
C LEU A 209 0.38 11.76 21.66
N ASN A 210 -0.32 10.68 21.30
CA ASN A 210 -1.23 9.97 22.18
C ASN A 210 -0.49 8.84 22.92
N SER A 211 0.05 9.12 24.10
CA SER A 211 0.74 8.12 24.94
C SER A 211 -0.17 6.99 25.43
N GLN A 212 -1.50 7.15 25.33
CA GLN A 212 -2.50 6.15 25.71
C GLN A 212 -3.10 5.42 24.50
N THR A 213 -2.46 5.51 23.32
CA THR A 213 -2.96 4.84 22.12
C THR A 213 -3.16 3.34 22.35
N GLU A 214 -4.22 2.81 21.73
CA GLU A 214 -4.50 1.37 21.66
C GLU A 214 -4.02 0.74 20.35
N ASN A 215 -3.38 1.54 19.49
CA ASN A 215 -2.83 1.09 18.22
C ASN A 215 -1.79 -0.02 18.46
N HIS A 216 -1.90 -1.09 17.70
CA HIS A 216 -1.07 -2.29 17.75
C HIS A 216 -0.70 -2.71 16.33
N GLN A 217 -0.53 -1.75 15.41
CA GLN A 217 -0.23 -2.02 14.00
C GLN A 217 1.28 -1.91 13.77
N PRO A 218 1.96 -2.99 13.33
CA PRO A 218 3.42 -2.99 13.12
C PRO A 218 3.91 -1.88 12.17
N TYR A 219 3.14 -1.56 11.13
CA TYR A 219 3.42 -0.46 10.21
C TYR A 219 3.62 0.89 10.90
N ALA A 220 2.88 1.17 11.98
CA ALA A 220 2.99 2.42 12.72
C ALA A 220 4.34 2.54 13.44
N ILE A 221 4.90 1.43 13.94
CA ILE A 221 6.24 1.40 14.55
C ILE A 221 7.29 1.78 13.50
N PHE A 222 7.27 1.16 12.33
CA PHE A 222 8.22 1.49 11.26
C PHE A 222 8.14 2.97 10.87
N ALA A 223 6.92 3.52 10.74
CA ALA A 223 6.76 4.92 10.38
C ALA A 223 7.26 5.88 11.48
N LEU A 224 7.05 5.54 12.76
CA LEU A 224 7.53 6.35 13.88
C LEU A 224 9.06 6.30 14.01
N ILE A 225 9.69 5.17 13.67
CA ILE A 225 11.16 5.08 13.55
C ILE A 225 11.65 6.02 12.45
N ASP A 226 11.03 6.02 11.27
CA ASP A 226 11.40 6.92 10.16
C ASP A 226 11.24 8.40 10.58
N LEU A 227 10.16 8.76 11.29
CA LEU A 227 9.95 10.10 11.82
C LEU A 227 10.99 10.49 12.87
N TRP A 228 11.37 9.57 13.76
CA TRP A 228 12.47 9.80 14.72
C TRP A 228 13.80 10.04 14.00
N GLN A 229 14.16 9.21 13.02
CA GLN A 229 15.38 9.38 12.24
C GLN A 229 15.43 10.74 11.52
N ALA A 230 14.31 11.21 10.97
CA ALA A 230 14.25 12.49 10.27
C ALA A 230 14.30 13.72 11.18
N THR A 231 13.88 13.61 12.43
CA THR A 231 13.63 14.77 13.31
C THR A 231 14.47 14.79 14.57
N GLY A 232 15.06 13.65 14.96
CA GLY A 232 15.73 13.45 16.24
C GLY A 232 14.80 13.45 17.46
N GLN A 233 13.48 13.47 17.27
CA GLN A 233 12.53 13.63 18.38
C GLN A 233 12.21 12.29 19.05
N GLN A 234 12.73 12.10 20.26
CA GLN A 234 12.61 10.83 21.00
C GLN A 234 11.17 10.40 21.27
N ASP A 235 10.23 11.35 21.36
CA ASP A 235 8.81 11.06 21.64
C ASP A 235 8.18 10.12 20.61
N TYR A 236 8.67 10.11 19.35
CA TYR A 236 8.21 9.16 18.35
C TYR A 236 8.61 7.72 18.69
N LEU A 237 9.83 7.49 19.20
CA LEU A 237 10.25 6.17 19.68
C LEU A 237 9.50 5.76 20.95
N THR A 238 9.24 6.69 21.86
CA THR A 238 8.41 6.43 23.05
C THR A 238 7.00 5.99 22.67
N LEU A 239 6.40 6.62 21.65
CA LEU A 239 5.11 6.18 21.13
C LEU A 239 5.20 4.83 20.41
N ALA A 240 6.28 4.59 19.66
CA ALA A 240 6.50 3.30 19.00
C ALA A 240 6.64 2.15 20.02
N ASP A 241 7.29 2.40 21.16
CA ASP A 241 7.38 1.46 22.28
C ASP A 241 6.01 1.15 22.90
N ARG A 242 5.16 2.17 23.06
CA ARG A 242 3.76 1.96 23.48
C ARG A 242 3.02 1.03 22.51
N ILE A 243 3.20 1.20 21.20
CA ILE A 243 2.60 0.33 20.18
C ILE A 243 3.20 -1.07 20.26
N GLY A 244 4.52 -1.20 20.46
CA GLY A 244 5.20 -2.48 20.65
C GLY A 244 4.64 -3.26 21.85
N ALA A 245 4.43 -2.58 22.98
CA ALA A 245 3.77 -3.16 24.14
C ALA A 245 2.32 -3.61 23.82
N ASN A 246 1.57 -2.84 23.04
CA ASN A 246 0.22 -3.22 22.62
C ASN A 246 0.24 -4.46 21.70
N ILE A 247 1.20 -4.57 20.78
CA ILE A 247 1.40 -5.77 19.93
C ILE A 247 1.64 -7.00 20.81
N ILE A 248 2.59 -6.91 21.76
CA ILE A 248 2.88 -8.03 22.65
C ILE A 248 1.65 -8.43 23.48
N ASN A 249 0.91 -7.45 23.99
CA ASN A 249 -0.24 -7.74 24.86
C ASN A 249 -1.47 -8.25 24.11
N LYS A 250 -1.70 -7.80 22.87
CA LYS A 250 -2.94 -8.10 22.12
C LYS A 250 -2.78 -9.16 21.04
N GLN A 251 -1.59 -9.27 20.43
CA GLN A 251 -1.36 -10.09 19.25
C GLN A 251 -0.46 -11.30 19.51
N ARG A 252 0.29 -11.34 20.62
CA ARG A 252 1.10 -12.51 20.96
C ARG A 252 0.26 -13.55 21.70
N LEU A 253 -0.19 -14.59 20.99
CA LEU A 253 -1.02 -15.65 21.52
C LEU A 253 -0.38 -17.01 21.26
N ASN A 254 -0.34 -17.86 22.29
CA ASN A 254 0.18 -19.24 22.22
C ASN A 254 1.57 -19.35 21.58
N GLY A 255 2.43 -18.34 21.75
CA GLY A 255 3.79 -18.31 21.20
C GLY A 255 3.91 -17.74 19.78
N PHE A 256 2.82 -17.38 19.13
CA PHE A 256 2.79 -16.77 17.80
C PHE A 256 2.29 -15.32 17.84
N PHE A 257 2.50 -14.57 16.76
CA PHE A 257 1.85 -13.28 16.54
C PHE A 257 0.70 -13.45 15.55
N VAL A 258 -0.50 -12.98 15.91
CA VAL A 258 -1.71 -13.06 15.10
C VAL A 258 -2.38 -11.68 14.95
N ASP A 259 -2.90 -11.38 13.77
CA ASP A 259 -3.58 -10.11 13.52
C ASP A 259 -5.00 -10.08 14.11
N ASP A 260 -5.73 -11.20 14.02
CA ASP A 260 -7.00 -11.44 14.71
C ASP A 260 -6.77 -12.48 15.81
N PRO A 261 -6.98 -12.16 17.11
CA PRO A 261 -6.95 -13.11 18.21
C PRO A 261 -7.85 -14.34 18.05
N GLU A 262 -8.88 -14.23 17.22
CA GLU A 262 -9.82 -15.30 16.91
C GLU A 262 -9.44 -16.08 15.65
N ALA A 263 -8.31 -15.77 15.00
CA ALA A 263 -7.86 -16.52 13.83
C ALA A 263 -7.44 -17.96 14.20
N GLU A 264 -7.82 -18.91 13.35
CA GLU A 264 -7.44 -20.32 13.46
C GLU A 264 -5.93 -20.52 13.24
N TYR A 265 -5.33 -19.74 12.34
CA TYR A 265 -3.95 -19.90 11.91
C TYR A 265 -3.14 -18.63 12.15
N ALA A 266 -1.92 -18.80 12.64
CA ALA A 266 -0.90 -17.76 12.64
C ALA A 266 -0.04 -17.86 11.38
N SER A 267 0.25 -16.72 10.74
CA SER A 267 1.28 -16.67 9.70
C SER A 267 2.65 -16.54 10.35
N ILE A 268 3.59 -17.42 9.98
CA ILE A 268 5.00 -17.31 10.40
C ILE A 268 5.70 -16.10 9.76
N ASP A 269 5.11 -15.52 8.72
CA ASP A 269 5.56 -14.29 8.05
C ASP A 269 4.91 -13.03 8.67
N SER A 270 4.43 -13.12 9.92
CA SER A 270 3.93 -11.94 10.64
C SER A 270 5.04 -10.89 10.77
N ILE A 271 4.69 -9.64 10.44
CA ILE A 271 5.63 -8.51 10.52
C ILE A 271 5.73 -7.89 11.92
N ALA A 272 4.90 -8.32 12.87
CA ALA A 272 4.95 -7.88 14.27
C ALA A 272 6.35 -8.07 14.90
N PRO A 273 6.97 -9.28 14.87
CA PRO A 273 8.33 -9.45 15.38
C PRO A 273 9.37 -8.63 14.62
N TYR A 274 9.20 -8.41 13.31
CA TYR A 274 10.09 -7.54 12.53
C TYR A 274 10.04 -6.10 13.08
N ALA A 275 8.84 -5.54 13.27
CA ALA A 275 8.69 -4.19 13.83
C ALA A 275 9.31 -4.07 15.23
N LEU A 276 9.14 -5.08 16.09
CA LEU A 276 9.74 -5.11 17.43
C LEU A 276 11.28 -5.15 17.38
N LEU A 277 11.86 -5.94 16.46
CA LEU A 277 13.31 -5.96 16.26
C LEU A 277 13.85 -4.63 15.74
N ALA A 278 13.14 -4.00 14.80
CA ALA A 278 13.51 -2.68 14.28
C ALA A 278 13.44 -1.60 15.36
N LEU A 279 12.44 -1.67 16.24
CA LEU A 279 12.31 -0.78 17.38
C LEU A 279 13.47 -0.94 18.38
N GLU A 280 13.82 -2.18 18.72
CA GLU A 280 14.98 -2.47 19.58
C GLU A 280 16.28 -1.94 18.96
N ALA A 281 16.47 -2.16 17.66
CA ALA A 281 17.62 -1.65 16.92
C ALA A 281 17.68 -0.10 16.93
N ALA A 282 16.53 0.58 16.85
CA ALA A 282 16.46 2.03 16.96
C ALA A 282 16.87 2.52 18.37
N PHE A 283 16.38 1.89 19.45
CA PHE A 283 16.78 2.24 20.82
C PHE A 283 18.26 1.99 21.10
N ARG A 284 18.85 0.96 20.48
CA ARG A 284 20.28 0.68 20.56
C ARG A 284 21.14 1.57 19.67
N ASN A 285 20.53 2.49 18.91
CA ASN A 285 21.19 3.33 17.93
C ASN A 285 21.96 2.51 16.88
N THR A 286 21.41 1.36 16.50
CA THR A 286 21.94 0.45 15.47
C THR A 286 20.85 0.09 14.44
N PRO A 287 20.16 1.07 13.83
CA PRO A 287 19.04 0.78 12.93
C PRO A 287 19.41 -0.11 11.73
N ASP A 288 20.66 -0.06 11.28
CA ASP A 288 21.16 -0.87 10.17
C ASP A 288 21.39 -2.36 10.54
N ALA A 289 21.22 -2.74 11.80
CA ALA A 289 21.30 -4.14 12.24
C ALA A 289 20.10 -4.97 11.79
N VAL A 290 19.01 -4.32 11.36
CA VAL A 290 17.79 -4.97 10.85
C VAL A 290 17.61 -4.52 9.40
N ALA A 291 17.22 -5.44 8.53
CA ALA A 291 16.98 -5.13 7.12
C ALA A 291 15.94 -3.99 6.98
N PRO A 292 16.00 -3.18 5.91
CA PRO A 292 14.97 -2.20 5.62
C PRO A 292 13.62 -2.89 5.34
N PHE A 293 12.58 -2.49 6.06
CA PHE A 293 11.24 -3.01 5.81
C PHE A 293 10.65 -2.39 4.53
N LEU A 294 10.41 -3.22 3.51
CA LEU A 294 9.89 -2.80 2.20
C LEU A 294 8.42 -3.18 1.95
N ASN A 295 7.75 -3.73 2.97
CA ASN A 295 6.38 -4.23 2.86
C ASN A 295 6.20 -5.34 1.79
N GLY A 296 7.14 -6.27 1.70
CA GLY A 296 6.99 -7.48 0.89
C GLY A 296 6.27 -8.57 1.67
N ALA A 297 5.43 -9.35 0.99
CA ALA A 297 4.76 -10.54 1.52
C ALA A 297 4.59 -11.59 0.42
N GLY A 298 4.48 -12.87 0.81
CA GLY A 298 4.14 -13.97 -0.09
C GLY A 298 2.64 -14.22 -0.16
N PHE A 299 2.18 -14.89 -1.23
CA PHE A 299 0.85 -15.49 -1.29
C PHE A 299 0.88 -16.75 -2.17
N THR A 300 -0.06 -17.65 -1.94
CA THR A 300 -0.28 -18.88 -2.71
C THR A 300 -1.70 -18.88 -3.24
N GLU A 301 -1.86 -18.90 -4.57
CA GLU A 301 -3.18 -18.94 -5.21
C GLU A 301 -3.35 -20.21 -6.06
N GLY A 302 -4.46 -20.91 -5.88
CA GLY A 302 -4.71 -22.15 -6.61
C GLY A 302 -6.12 -22.71 -6.43
N ALA A 303 -6.32 -23.91 -6.97
CA ALA A 303 -7.50 -24.71 -6.70
C ALA A 303 -7.38 -25.37 -5.31
N TYR A 304 -8.41 -25.23 -4.48
CA TYR A 304 -8.45 -25.80 -3.14
C TYR A 304 -9.66 -26.73 -3.00
N ARG A 305 -9.44 -27.94 -2.49
CA ARG A 305 -10.51 -28.93 -2.29
C ARG A 305 -11.21 -28.68 -0.95
N LEU A 306 -12.51 -28.40 -0.98
CA LEU A 306 -13.35 -28.19 0.19
C LEU A 306 -13.71 -29.51 0.89
N ALA A 307 -14.25 -29.40 2.10
CA ALA A 307 -14.63 -30.56 2.94
C ALA A 307 -15.72 -31.43 2.30
N ASP A 308 -16.62 -30.84 1.52
CA ASP A 308 -17.67 -31.55 0.75
C ASP A 308 -17.14 -32.23 -0.52
N GLY A 309 -15.82 -32.12 -0.78
CA GLY A 309 -15.16 -32.68 -1.95
C GLY A 309 -15.17 -31.78 -3.19
N THR A 310 -15.89 -30.65 -3.17
CA THR A 310 -15.91 -29.69 -4.28
C THR A 310 -14.59 -28.91 -4.38
N VAL A 311 -14.31 -28.33 -5.55
CA VAL A 311 -13.08 -27.56 -5.80
C VAL A 311 -13.43 -26.07 -5.90
N ARG A 312 -12.74 -25.26 -5.10
CA ARG A 312 -12.81 -23.80 -5.13
C ARG A 312 -11.59 -23.23 -5.85
N TYR A 313 -11.80 -22.70 -7.05
CA TYR A 313 -10.75 -22.08 -7.86
C TYR A 313 -10.35 -20.69 -7.35
N SER A 314 -9.11 -20.29 -7.62
CA SER A 314 -8.54 -19.00 -7.19
C SER A 314 -8.69 -18.76 -5.69
N THR A 315 -8.43 -19.79 -4.90
CA THR A 315 -8.33 -19.68 -3.44
C THR A 315 -6.95 -19.18 -3.07
N ARG A 316 -6.87 -18.21 -2.17
CA ARG A 316 -5.61 -17.70 -1.62
C ARG A 316 -5.41 -18.15 -0.18
N ASP A 317 -4.16 -18.41 0.20
CA ASP A 317 -3.76 -18.62 1.60
C ASP A 317 -4.13 -17.44 2.50
N ASP A 318 -4.12 -16.20 1.99
CA ASP A 318 -4.68 -15.02 2.66
C ASP A 318 -6.11 -15.22 3.19
N GLU A 319 -6.93 -16.01 2.48
CA GLU A 319 -8.30 -16.30 2.90
C GLU A 319 -8.34 -17.35 4.02
N LEU A 320 -7.36 -18.26 4.05
CA LEU A 320 -7.20 -19.26 5.11
C LEU A 320 -6.75 -18.61 6.42
N PHE A 321 -5.80 -17.67 6.36
CA PHE A 321 -5.32 -16.93 7.53
C PHE A 321 -6.38 -16.02 8.17
N ARG A 322 -7.53 -15.81 7.51
CA ARG A 322 -8.66 -15.04 8.05
C ARG A 322 -9.75 -15.92 8.65
N LEU A 323 -9.66 -17.25 8.52
CA LEU A 323 -10.65 -18.15 9.10
C LEU A 323 -10.52 -18.17 10.61
N ARG A 324 -11.67 -18.21 11.28
CA ARG A 324 -11.78 -18.47 12.72
C ARG A 324 -12.03 -19.96 12.98
N PRO A 325 -11.84 -20.45 14.22
CA PRO A 325 -12.16 -21.83 14.57
C PRO A 325 -13.57 -22.24 14.15
N GLY A 326 -13.65 -23.29 13.34
CA GLY A 326 -14.90 -23.83 12.79
C GLY A 326 -15.44 -23.12 11.55
N GLU A 327 -14.84 -22.02 11.10
CA GLU A 327 -15.19 -21.40 9.82
C GLU A 327 -14.63 -22.17 8.63
N GLN A 328 -15.32 -22.06 7.49
CA GLN A 328 -14.91 -22.66 6.22
C GLN A 328 -14.90 -21.61 5.12
N LEU A 329 -14.05 -21.83 4.12
CA LEU A 329 -14.03 -21.02 2.90
C LEU A 329 -15.41 -21.04 2.22
N LYS A 330 -15.98 -19.85 2.03
CA LYS A 330 -17.24 -19.69 1.31
C LYS A 330 -17.01 -19.75 -0.21
N PRO A 331 -17.99 -20.20 -1.01
CA PRO A 331 -17.91 -20.13 -2.47
C PRO A 331 -17.60 -18.70 -2.95
N ASN A 332 -16.68 -18.56 -3.91
CA ASN A 332 -16.27 -17.25 -4.45
C ASN A 332 -16.85 -16.96 -5.83
N GLY A 333 -17.68 -17.85 -6.38
CA GLY A 333 -18.33 -17.68 -7.68
C GLY A 333 -17.38 -17.74 -8.89
N LYS A 334 -16.11 -18.10 -8.68
CA LYS A 334 -15.14 -18.32 -9.76
C LYS A 334 -15.23 -19.78 -10.22
N ARG A 335 -15.14 -20.00 -11.53
CA ARG A 335 -15.19 -21.32 -12.16
C ARG A 335 -13.93 -21.58 -12.96
#